data_AF-A0A7V9JTZ0-F1
#
_entry.id   AF-A0A7V9JTZ0-F1
#
_cell.length_a   1.000
_cell.length_b   1.000
_cell.length_c   1.000
_cell.angle_alpha   90.00
_cell.angle_beta   90.00
_cell.angle_gamma   90.00
#
_symmetry.space_group_name_H-M   'P 1'
#
loop_
_entity.id
_entity.type
_entity.pdbx_description
1 polymer ?
#
loop_
_entity_poly.entity_id
_entity_poly.type
_entity_poly.pdbx_seq_one_letter_code
_entity_poly.pdbx_strand_id
1 'polypeptide(L)' 'MHLKIRVSSLKRRKKNGFRRRMRTRGGRAILSRRRRRESGKGKKRGYKKLRTGN' A
#
# COMPACT_ATOMS: atom_id res chain seq x y z
N MET A 1 14.86 -28.75 -3.96
CA MET A 1 14.79 -27.67 -2.95
C MET A 1 13.35 -27.19 -2.80
N HIS A 2 12.74 -27.33 -1.62
CA HIS A 2 11.35 -26.89 -1.40
C HIS A 2 11.28 -25.35 -1.41
N LEU A 3 10.43 -24.76 -2.26
CA LEU A 3 10.25 -23.29 -2.30
C LEU A 3 9.73 -22.79 -0.93
N LYS A 4 10.43 -21.80 -0.34
CA LYS A 4 10.10 -21.23 0.98
C LYS A 4 8.71 -20.61 1.06
N ILE A 5 8.09 -20.28 -0.08
CA ILE A 5 6.77 -19.65 -0.16
C ILE A 5 5.83 -20.56 -0.93
N ARG A 6 4.97 -21.30 -0.22
CA ARG A 6 3.85 -22.02 -0.84
C ARG A 6 2.75 -21.01 -1.21
N VAL A 7 2.51 -20.82 -2.50
CA VAL A 7 1.58 -19.80 -3.02
C VAL A 7 0.15 -20.36 -3.05
N SER A 8 -0.61 -20.18 -1.97
CA SER A 8 -2.05 -20.46 -1.98
C SER A 8 -2.86 -19.20 -2.34
N SER A 9 -3.60 -19.26 -3.44
CA SER A 9 -4.48 -18.18 -3.92
C SER A 9 -5.55 -17.81 -2.88
N LEU A 10 -6.13 -18.81 -2.23
CA LEU A 10 -7.12 -18.64 -1.16
C LEU A 10 -6.52 -17.91 0.06
N LYS A 11 -5.36 -18.36 0.54
CA LYS A 11 -4.68 -17.72 1.69
C LYS A 11 -4.32 -16.28 1.38
N ARG A 12 -3.83 -16.00 0.15
CA ARG A 12 -3.53 -14.64 -0.32
C ARG A 12 -4.77 -13.75 -0.32
N ARG A 13 -5.91 -14.23 -0.84
CA ARG A 13 -7.17 -13.48 -0.87
C ARG A 13 -7.69 -13.17 0.54
N LYS A 14 -7.67 -14.15 1.45
CA LYS A 14 -8.10 -13.99 2.84
C LYS A 14 -7.19 -13.03 3.63
N LYS A 15 -5.88 -13.03 3.37
CA LYS A 15 -4.89 -12.16 4.04
C LYS A 15 -4.90 -10.73 3.51
N ASN A 16 -4.93 -10.56 2.18
CA ASN A 16 -4.62 -9.28 1.53
C ASN A 16 -5.77 -8.67 0.73
N GLY A 17 -6.90 -9.37 0.55
CA GLY A 17 -7.99 -8.95 -0.32
C GLY A 17 -8.66 -7.64 0.08
N PHE A 18 -9.29 -6.98 -0.90
CA PHE A 18 -9.93 -5.68 -0.72
C PHE A 18 -10.94 -5.67 0.43
N ARG A 19 -11.88 -6.64 0.45
CA ARG A 19 -12.87 -6.79 1.53
C ARG A 19 -12.21 -6.94 2.91
N ARG A 20 -11.10 -7.69 2.99
CA ARG A 20 -10.34 -7.85 4.26
C ARG A 20 -9.76 -6.52 4.74
N ARG A 21 -9.23 -5.70 3.81
CA ARG A 21 -8.70 -4.36 4.11
C ARG A 21 -9.82 -3.38 4.50
N MET A 22 -11.01 -3.49 3.90
CA MET A 22 -12.15 -2.62 4.24
C MET A 22 -12.71 -2.86 5.64
N ARG A 23 -12.56 -4.07 6.21
CA ARG A 23 -13.08 -4.43 7.55
C ARG A 23 -12.48 -3.61 8.70
N THR A 24 -11.21 -3.18 8.59
CA THR A 24 -10.49 -2.53 9.70
C THR A 24 -10.10 -1.09 9.38
N ARG A 25 -10.00 -0.23 10.41
CA ARG A 25 -9.54 1.16 10.25
C ARG A 25 -8.14 1.22 9.63
N GLY A 26 -7.21 0.38 10.10
CA GLY A 26 -5.85 0.29 9.55
C GLY A 26 -5.82 -0.17 8.09
N GLY A 27 -6.65 -1.14 7.71
CA GLY A 27 -6.76 -1.58 6.31
C GLY A 27 -7.30 -0.49 5.38
N ARG A 28 -8.31 0.27 5.81
CA ARG A 28 -8.81 1.44 5.08
C ARG A 28 -7.74 2.53 4.92
N ALA A 29 -6.93 2.77 5.96
CA ALA A 29 -5.81 3.71 5.88
C ALA A 29 -4.75 3.29 4.84
N ILE A 30 -4.45 1.99 4.73
CA ILE A 30 -3.54 1.46 3.69
C ILE A 30 -4.08 1.77 2.29
N LEU A 31 -5.36 1.50 2.04
CA LEU A 31 -5.99 1.78 0.75
C LEU A 31 -6.01 3.28 0.43
N SER A 32 -6.28 4.13 1.43
CA SER A 32 -6.23 5.59 1.28
C SER A 32 -4.82 6.07 0.90
N ARG A 33 -3.78 5.56 1.56
CA ARG A 33 -2.39 5.87 1.21
C ARG A 33 -2.04 5.43 -0.22
N ARG A 34 -2.48 4.24 -0.63
CA ARG A 34 -2.26 3.74 -2.00
C ARG A 34 -2.93 4.66 -3.03
N ARG A 35 -4.23 4.95 -2.86
CA ARG A 35 -4.97 5.88 -3.73
C ARG A 35 -4.33 7.28 -3.79
N ARG A 36 -3.84 7.80 -2.66
CA ARG A 36 -3.13 9.09 -2.61
C ARG A 36 -1.83 9.07 -3.44
N ARG A 37 -1.10 7.97 -3.43
CA ARG A 37 0.12 7.81 -4.25
C ARG A 37 -0.22 7.75 -5.74
N GLU A 38 -1.22 6.95 -6.10
CA GLU A 38 -1.69 6.78 -7.49
C GLU A 38 -2.21 8.10 -8.08
N SER A 39 -2.94 8.90 -7.30
CA SER A 39 -3.42 10.24 -7.71
C SER A 39 -2.33 11.32 -7.83
N GLY A 40 -1.04 10.98 -7.66
CA GLY A 40 0.08 11.94 -7.79
C GLY A 40 0.20 12.98 -6.66
N LYS A 41 -0.80 13.10 -5.79
CA LYS A 41 -0.83 14.05 -4.64
C LYS A 41 0.31 13.83 -3.63
N GLY A 42 0.98 12.68 -3.67
CA GLY A 42 2.16 12.38 -2.85
C GLY A 42 3.49 12.94 -3.37
N LYS A 43 3.61 13.29 -4.66
CA LYS A 43 4.89 13.65 -5.29
C LYS A 43 5.37 15.07 -4.94
N LYS A 44 4.45 16.01 -4.64
CA LYS A 44 4.77 17.42 -4.35
C LYS A 44 5.63 17.66 -3.10
N ARG A 45 5.70 16.70 -2.16
CA ARG A 45 6.50 16.84 -0.94
C ARG A 45 8.00 16.57 -1.13
N GLY A 46 8.39 15.81 -2.16
CA GLY A 46 9.80 15.57 -2.48
C GLY A 46 10.46 16.76 -3.18
N TYR A 47 9.71 17.45 -4.05
CA TYR A 47 10.23 18.56 -4.85
C TYR A 47 10.53 19.83 -4.02
N LYS A 48 9.71 20.16 -3.01
CA LYS A 48 9.97 21.34 -2.14
C LYS A 48 11.23 21.18 -1.28
N LYS A 49 11.58 19.95 -0.86
CA LYS A 49 12.78 19.71 -0.04
C LYS A 49 14.09 19.87 -0.83
N LEU A 50 14.04 19.71 -2.16
CA LEU A 50 15.18 19.94 -3.07
C LEU A 50 15.37 21.42 -3.46
N ARG A 51 14.36 22.28 -3.23
CA ARG A 51 14.41 23.71 -3.59
C ARG A 51 14.71 24.63 -2.39
N THR A 52 14.75 24.08 -1.17
CA THR A 52 14.92 24.86 0.08
C THR A 52 15.93 24.21 1.03
N GLY A 53 16.92 23.50 0.50
CA GLY A 53 18.14 23.18 1.25
C GLY A 53 19.19 24.22 0.90
N ASN A 54 19.70 24.92 1.94
CA ASN A 54 20.80 25.90 1.96
C ASN A 54 21.48 26.22 0.63
#